data_AF-A0A957R2T7-F1
#
_entry.id   AF-A0A957R2T7-F1
#
_cell.length_a   1.000
_cell.length_b   1.000
_cell.length_c   1.000
_cell.angle_alpha   90.00
_cell.angle_beta   90.00
_cell.angle_gamma   90.00
#
_symmetry.space_group_name_H-M   'P 1'
#
loop_
_entity.id
_entity.type
_entity.pdbx_description
1 polymer ?
#
loop_
_entity_poly.entity_id
_entity_poly.type
_entity_poly.pdbx_seq_one_letter_code
_entity_poly.pdbx_strand_id
1 'polypeptide(L)'
;PDAERPNLTEANVLHQFIKPLLEALGWPMTDPQRCKYELNTQVGRPDVVLLPEAGGNVYVEAKRFGIIAQLAQSKNRLEGIVTPGQLSLPGMAADRTSEEQQAINYAFSNGGTWAILTNFERLRLFNARRDWLVLSFEEPSAYLDEFDQLWQLSYDSIINGRLDQLSNQRHREDVDTDYLNFINTWRERLAQDILNNRKDNWWVLDEDGRIQLPELRAVVQRVLDRIAVVRFAEDHLIVPPGTLWGMAEMRRTNPYSFSLTQFLQQLFRRFDQDHNSALFAAGLADQAVFSDPVLDGLIEKLYEARYRAMTADIMGNTYEQYLGKALVLRDNAIQTSDNLETRKKQGSYYTPQVIVRYLVDNSLGKILRGDGQERPPTAVEMQNLRVIDPACGSGGFLIYAYELLANFYRGEMARLEAERQTRYDELVAEGVTTPFDLQLQLTPYPHEIERLQQYPRFILENHLYGVDLDPQAAEIATVNLIMRAMADQRRGDKRLPLILNQNIKVGNGLVGAPPNDARLAELVEAISALARLRREMVTGGQNHAALQQQIAALSQPVNDALNADLIEHFPDGAGGLDEAVRPFNWAVEF
;
A
#
# COMPACT_ATOMS: atom_id res chain seq x y z
N PRO A 1 -48.99 -3.79 -20.15
CA PRO A 1 -47.53 -4.00 -20.06
C PRO A 1 -47.03 -4.15 -18.62
N ASP A 2 -47.40 -3.25 -17.70
CA ASP A 2 -46.88 -3.26 -16.32
C ASP A 2 -47.45 -4.38 -15.43
N ALA A 3 -48.63 -4.92 -15.77
CA ALA A 3 -49.25 -6.03 -15.04
C ALA A 3 -48.59 -7.40 -15.25
N GLU A 4 -47.76 -7.56 -16.29
CA GLU A 4 -47.06 -8.82 -16.61
C GLU A 4 -45.58 -8.82 -16.22
N ARG A 5 -44.99 -7.66 -15.91
CA ARG A 5 -43.56 -7.52 -15.56
C ARG A 5 -43.11 -8.39 -14.37
N PRO A 6 -43.87 -8.50 -13.26
CA PRO A 6 -43.47 -9.34 -12.12
C PRO A 6 -43.46 -10.84 -12.44
N ASN A 7 -44.13 -11.25 -13.53
CA ASN A 7 -44.28 -12.65 -13.93
C ASN A 7 -43.21 -13.10 -14.95
N LEU A 8 -42.34 -12.18 -15.40
CA LEU A 8 -41.27 -12.52 -16.32
C LEU A 8 -40.14 -13.27 -15.60
N THR A 9 -39.75 -14.40 -16.18
CA THR A 9 -38.59 -15.17 -15.71
C THR A 9 -37.28 -14.44 -16.04
N GLU A 10 -36.20 -14.84 -15.37
CA GLU A 10 -34.86 -14.27 -15.59
C GLU A 10 -34.42 -14.41 -17.05
N ALA A 11 -34.66 -15.59 -17.64
CA ALA A 11 -34.44 -15.85 -19.06
C ALA A 11 -35.24 -14.91 -19.98
N ASN A 12 -36.49 -14.58 -19.62
CA ASN A 12 -37.29 -13.64 -20.40
C ASN A 12 -36.73 -12.21 -20.30
N VAL A 13 -36.30 -11.77 -19.11
CA VAL A 13 -35.66 -10.47 -18.92
C VAL A 13 -34.38 -10.38 -19.74
N LEU A 14 -33.56 -11.44 -19.70
CA LEU A 14 -32.33 -11.52 -20.48
C LEU A 14 -32.59 -11.41 -21.98
N HIS A 15 -33.50 -12.23 -22.53
CA HIS A 15 -33.74 -12.28 -23.97
C HIS A 15 -34.49 -11.07 -24.52
N GLN A 16 -35.45 -10.52 -23.78
CA GLN A 16 -36.32 -9.45 -24.28
C GLN A 16 -35.76 -8.03 -24.02
N PHE A 17 -34.87 -7.86 -23.03
CA PHE A 17 -34.41 -6.53 -22.61
C PHE A 17 -32.88 -6.39 -22.60
N ILE A 18 -32.18 -7.29 -21.90
CA ILE A 18 -30.73 -7.17 -21.73
C ILE A 18 -29.99 -7.45 -23.05
N LYS A 19 -30.40 -8.48 -23.80
CA LYS A 19 -29.79 -8.80 -25.10
C LYS A 19 -29.93 -7.63 -26.11
N PRO A 20 -31.13 -7.06 -26.34
CA PRO A 20 -31.26 -5.87 -27.19
C PRO A 20 -30.43 -4.68 -26.73
N LEU A 21 -30.30 -4.46 -25.41
CA LEU A 21 -29.45 -3.39 -24.87
C LEU A 21 -27.96 -3.62 -25.21
N LEU A 22 -27.46 -4.84 -25.05
CA LEU A 22 -26.08 -5.18 -25.40
C LEU A 22 -25.83 -5.09 -26.91
N GLU A 23 -26.79 -5.52 -27.75
CA GLU A 23 -26.72 -5.33 -29.21
C GLU A 23 -26.68 -3.85 -29.60
N ALA A 24 -27.47 -2.99 -28.93
CA ALA A 24 -27.44 -1.55 -29.12
C ALA A 24 -26.10 -0.90 -28.69
N LEU A 25 -25.44 -1.49 -27.69
CA LEU A 25 -24.08 -1.11 -27.26
C LEU A 25 -22.97 -1.67 -28.17
N GLY A 26 -23.34 -2.32 -29.28
CA GLY A 26 -22.41 -2.81 -30.30
C GLY A 26 -21.79 -4.18 -29.99
N TRP A 27 -22.31 -4.93 -29.01
CA TRP A 27 -21.80 -6.25 -28.71
C TRP A 27 -22.21 -7.28 -29.78
N PRO A 28 -21.26 -8.10 -30.31
CA PRO A 28 -21.57 -9.14 -31.28
C PRO A 28 -22.19 -10.38 -30.61
N MET A 29 -23.45 -10.28 -30.19
CA MET A 29 -24.16 -11.31 -29.40
C MET A 29 -24.37 -12.64 -30.14
N THR A 30 -24.20 -12.68 -31.46
CA THR A 30 -24.30 -13.89 -32.29
C THR A 30 -22.97 -14.62 -32.47
N ASP A 31 -21.85 -14.04 -32.03
CA ASP A 31 -20.51 -14.63 -32.14
C ASP A 31 -20.16 -15.43 -30.87
N PRO A 32 -20.06 -16.77 -30.93
CA PRO A 32 -19.72 -17.61 -29.78
C PRO A 32 -18.31 -17.39 -29.21
N GLN A 33 -17.40 -16.77 -29.97
CA GLN A 33 -16.07 -16.40 -29.49
C GLN A 33 -16.09 -15.13 -28.63
N ARG A 34 -17.11 -14.28 -28.81
CA ARG A 34 -17.24 -12.97 -28.16
C ARG A 34 -18.33 -12.92 -27.10
N CYS A 35 -19.36 -13.75 -27.24
CA CYS A 35 -20.46 -13.86 -26.28
C CYS A 35 -20.74 -15.33 -25.99
N LYS A 36 -20.67 -15.71 -24.72
CA LYS A 36 -21.01 -17.05 -24.28
C LYS A 36 -22.22 -17.00 -23.35
N TYR A 37 -23.26 -17.71 -23.77
CA TYR A 37 -24.40 -18.06 -22.95
C TYR A 37 -24.08 -19.39 -22.26
N GLU A 38 -24.22 -19.46 -20.94
CA GLU A 38 -24.09 -20.69 -20.13
C GLU A 38 -22.75 -21.44 -20.25
N LEU A 39 -21.67 -20.91 -19.66
CA LEU A 39 -20.44 -21.68 -19.41
C LEU A 39 -20.61 -22.60 -18.18
N ASN A 40 -20.49 -23.92 -18.37
CA ASN A 40 -20.39 -24.88 -17.26
C ASN A 40 -19.01 -24.76 -16.59
N THR A 41 -18.95 -24.23 -15.37
CA THR A 41 -17.77 -24.29 -14.50
C THR A 41 -18.15 -24.79 -13.09
N GLN A 42 -17.18 -25.27 -12.31
CA GLN A 42 -17.40 -26.07 -11.09
C GLN A 42 -18.06 -25.35 -9.90
N VAL A 43 -18.45 -24.06 -10.01
CA VAL A 43 -18.90 -23.25 -8.84
C VAL A 43 -20.20 -22.44 -9.05
N GLY A 44 -20.79 -22.39 -10.26
CA GLY A 44 -22.07 -21.68 -10.51
C GLY A 44 -22.25 -21.18 -11.95
N ARG A 45 -23.46 -20.67 -12.29
CA ARG A 45 -23.88 -20.30 -13.67
C ARG A 45 -23.98 -18.77 -13.85
N PRO A 46 -23.32 -18.14 -14.84
CA PRO A 46 -23.65 -16.79 -15.30
C PRO A 46 -24.68 -16.83 -16.44
N ASP A 47 -25.45 -15.76 -16.58
CA ASP A 47 -26.39 -15.64 -17.70
C ASP A 47 -25.67 -15.27 -19.01
N VAL A 48 -24.71 -14.34 -18.98
CA VAL A 48 -23.91 -13.94 -20.16
C VAL A 48 -22.47 -13.60 -19.79
N VAL A 49 -21.51 -14.09 -20.58
CA VAL A 49 -20.10 -13.67 -20.51
C VAL A 49 -19.71 -12.98 -21.80
N LEU A 50 -19.22 -11.75 -21.68
CA LEU A 50 -18.75 -10.92 -22.78
C LEU A 50 -17.21 -10.94 -22.83
N LEU A 51 -16.68 -11.34 -23.98
CA LEU A 51 -15.26 -11.61 -24.24
C LEU A 51 -14.74 -10.65 -25.33
N PRO A 52 -14.35 -9.42 -24.97
CA PRO A 52 -13.82 -8.46 -25.93
C PRO A 52 -12.44 -8.87 -26.46
N GLU A 53 -12.01 -8.29 -27.58
CA GLU A 53 -10.68 -8.51 -28.19
C GLU A 53 -9.51 -8.03 -27.33
N ALA A 54 -9.76 -6.96 -26.59
CA ALA A 54 -8.85 -6.33 -25.65
C ALA A 54 -9.68 -5.77 -24.48
N GLY A 55 -9.07 -5.60 -23.32
CA GLY A 55 -9.77 -5.23 -22.09
C GLY A 55 -10.27 -6.46 -21.30
N GLY A 56 -10.65 -6.24 -20.04
CA GLY A 56 -11.07 -7.33 -19.15
C GLY A 56 -12.44 -7.92 -19.53
N ASN A 57 -12.60 -9.23 -19.32
CA ASN A 57 -13.89 -9.93 -19.48
C ASN A 57 -14.97 -9.28 -18.60
N VAL A 58 -16.19 -9.18 -19.15
CA VAL A 58 -17.36 -8.65 -18.46
C VAL A 58 -18.36 -9.77 -18.23
N TYR A 59 -18.71 -9.98 -16.97
CA TYR A 59 -19.67 -11.01 -16.55
C TYR A 59 -20.99 -10.33 -16.24
N VAL A 60 -22.06 -10.73 -16.92
CA VAL A 60 -23.39 -10.14 -16.74
C VAL A 60 -24.27 -11.14 -16.01
N GLU A 61 -24.74 -10.72 -14.84
CA GLU A 61 -25.73 -11.40 -14.02
C GLU A 61 -27.09 -10.72 -14.24
N ALA A 62 -28.03 -11.45 -14.83
CA ALA A 62 -29.39 -10.98 -15.02
C ALA A 62 -30.24 -11.34 -13.80
N LYS A 63 -31.21 -10.48 -13.46
CA LYS A 63 -32.24 -10.80 -12.47
C LYS A 63 -33.63 -10.47 -13.00
N ARG A 64 -34.64 -11.06 -12.37
CA ARG A 64 -36.05 -10.69 -12.61
C ARG A 64 -36.31 -9.25 -12.15
N PHE A 65 -37.33 -8.62 -12.72
CA PHE A 65 -37.81 -7.33 -12.25
C PHE A 65 -38.20 -7.41 -10.76
N GLY A 66 -37.90 -6.34 -10.00
CA GLY A 66 -38.18 -6.26 -8.56
C GLY A 66 -37.16 -6.90 -7.61
N ILE A 67 -36.17 -7.67 -8.12
CA ILE A 67 -35.14 -8.30 -7.27
C ILE A 67 -34.04 -7.31 -6.85
N ILE A 68 -33.55 -6.48 -7.78
CA ILE A 68 -32.50 -5.50 -7.46
C ILE A 68 -33.14 -4.36 -6.68
N ALA A 69 -32.80 -4.22 -5.40
CA ALA A 69 -33.32 -3.15 -4.55
C ALA A 69 -32.89 -1.77 -5.06
N GLN A 70 -33.79 -0.78 -4.97
CA GLN A 70 -33.45 0.61 -5.30
C GLN A 70 -32.52 1.19 -4.25
N LEU A 71 -31.42 1.82 -4.66
CA LEU A 71 -30.62 2.61 -3.72
C LEU A 71 -31.45 3.83 -3.27
N ALA A 72 -31.40 4.17 -1.99
CA ALA A 72 -32.02 5.40 -1.49
C ALA A 72 -31.27 6.62 -2.05
N GLN A 73 -31.63 7.09 -3.24
CA GLN A 73 -31.09 8.32 -3.79
C GLN A 73 -31.74 9.54 -3.11
N SER A 74 -30.90 10.42 -2.58
CA SER A 74 -31.23 11.81 -2.26
C SER A 74 -31.84 12.49 -3.48
N LYS A 75 -33.18 12.53 -3.54
CA LYS A 75 -33.93 13.23 -4.56
C LYS A 75 -33.44 14.69 -4.67
N ASN A 76 -33.02 15.06 -5.89
CA ASN A 76 -32.84 16.41 -6.47
C ASN A 76 -31.39 16.88 -6.73
N ARG A 77 -30.90 16.62 -7.96
CA ARG A 77 -30.52 17.60 -9.01
C ARG A 77 -29.29 17.15 -9.82
N LEU A 78 -29.56 16.88 -11.10
CA LEU A 78 -28.63 16.54 -12.17
C LEU A 78 -28.26 17.78 -13.02
N GLU A 79 -28.24 18.97 -12.42
CA GLU A 79 -27.76 20.17 -13.10
C GLU A 79 -26.75 20.90 -12.20
N GLY A 80 -25.48 20.81 -12.59
CA GLY A 80 -24.38 21.49 -11.92
C GLY A 80 -23.35 20.52 -11.38
N ILE A 81 -22.16 20.56 -12.00
CA ILE A 81 -20.84 20.28 -11.43
C ILE A 81 -20.91 20.11 -9.90
N VAL A 82 -20.82 18.86 -9.44
CA VAL A 82 -20.73 18.58 -8.00
C VAL A 82 -19.29 18.89 -7.57
N THR A 83 -19.09 20.03 -6.91
CA THR A 83 -17.91 20.30 -6.08
C THR A 83 -17.99 19.52 -4.75
N PRO A 84 -16.84 19.20 -4.14
CA PRO A 84 -16.71 18.21 -3.08
C PRO A 84 -17.18 18.75 -1.73
N GLY A 85 -17.96 17.95 -1.01
CA GLY A 85 -18.43 18.28 0.34
C GLY A 85 -19.80 17.70 0.73
N GLN A 86 -20.53 17.03 -0.17
CA GLN A 86 -21.87 16.48 0.13
C GLN A 86 -22.06 15.01 -0.24
N LEU A 87 -20.95 14.28 -0.29
CA LEU A 87 -20.96 12.84 -0.41
C LEU A 87 -20.57 12.24 0.94
N SER A 88 -21.55 12.10 1.83
CA SER A 88 -21.54 10.94 2.71
C SER A 88 -21.85 9.74 1.83
N LEU A 89 -20.83 9.22 1.14
CA LEU A 89 -20.98 8.01 0.33
C LEU A 89 -21.31 6.85 1.27
N PRO A 90 -22.43 6.12 1.06
CA PRO A 90 -22.55 4.76 1.55
C PRO A 90 -21.55 3.90 0.75
N GLY A 91 -20.31 3.91 1.23
CA GLY A 91 -19.18 3.15 0.70
C GLY A 91 -18.76 2.01 1.63
N MET A 92 -19.70 1.44 2.38
CA MET A 92 -19.43 0.29 3.26
C MET A 92 -19.68 -1.03 2.54
N ALA A 93 -18.82 -2.02 2.80
CA ALA A 93 -19.10 -3.43 2.52
C ALA A 93 -20.20 -4.03 3.42
N ALA A 94 -21.06 -3.21 4.04
CA ALA A 94 -22.16 -3.62 4.90
C ALA A 94 -23.55 -3.54 4.22
N ASP A 95 -23.66 -2.89 3.06
CA ASP A 95 -24.96 -2.61 2.41
C ASP A 95 -25.18 -3.33 1.07
N ARG A 96 -24.37 -4.34 0.75
CA ARG A 96 -24.59 -5.08 -0.50
C ARG A 96 -25.74 -6.04 -0.38
N THR A 97 -26.62 -6.00 -1.38
CA THR A 97 -27.63 -7.05 -1.50
C THR A 97 -26.94 -8.38 -1.83
N SER A 98 -27.58 -9.49 -1.49
CA SER A 98 -27.07 -10.83 -1.81
C SER A 98 -26.70 -10.99 -3.29
N GLU A 99 -27.44 -10.32 -4.16
CA GLU A 99 -27.29 -10.36 -5.62
C GLU A 99 -26.05 -9.59 -6.09
N GLU A 100 -25.73 -8.46 -5.47
CA GLU A 100 -24.51 -7.69 -5.79
C GLU A 100 -23.27 -8.48 -5.41
N GLN A 101 -23.26 -9.06 -4.20
CA GLN A 101 -22.14 -9.87 -3.75
C GLN A 101 -21.99 -11.15 -4.59
N GLN A 102 -23.10 -11.75 -5.02
CA GLN A 102 -23.10 -12.90 -5.93
C GLN A 102 -22.44 -12.56 -7.27
N ALA A 103 -22.87 -11.46 -7.93
CA ALA A 103 -22.34 -11.06 -9.22
C ALA A 103 -20.82 -10.78 -9.18
N ILE A 104 -20.35 -10.13 -8.12
CA ILE A 104 -18.94 -9.80 -7.95
C ILE A 104 -18.09 -11.04 -7.66
N ASN A 105 -18.51 -11.86 -6.68
CA ASN A 105 -17.79 -13.10 -6.32
C ASN A 105 -17.68 -14.03 -7.52
N TYR A 106 -18.74 -14.08 -8.34
CA TYR A 106 -18.77 -14.89 -9.53
C TYR A 106 -17.74 -14.43 -10.57
N ALA A 107 -17.78 -13.15 -10.95
CA ALA A 107 -16.84 -12.59 -11.91
C ALA A 107 -15.39 -12.76 -11.42
N PHE A 108 -15.14 -12.53 -10.13
CA PHE A 108 -13.82 -12.71 -9.52
C PHE A 108 -13.33 -14.16 -9.59
N SER A 109 -14.19 -15.13 -9.23
CA SER A 109 -13.85 -16.56 -9.23
C SER A 109 -13.53 -17.10 -10.63
N ASN A 110 -14.01 -16.43 -11.68
CA ASN A 110 -13.78 -16.80 -13.08
C ASN A 110 -12.64 -15.98 -13.74
N GLY A 111 -11.85 -15.24 -12.97
CA GLY A 111 -10.71 -14.45 -13.47
C GLY A 111 -11.11 -13.12 -14.12
N GLY A 112 -12.38 -12.74 -14.04
CA GLY A 112 -12.94 -11.51 -14.57
C GLY A 112 -12.49 -10.23 -13.89
N THR A 113 -12.58 -9.12 -14.62
CA THR A 113 -12.33 -7.77 -14.07
C THR A 113 -13.64 -7.04 -13.80
N TRP A 114 -14.68 -7.29 -14.59
CA TRP A 114 -15.92 -6.53 -14.56
C TRP A 114 -17.12 -7.43 -14.31
N ALA A 115 -18.03 -6.98 -13.45
CA ALA A 115 -19.32 -7.62 -13.21
C ALA A 115 -20.45 -6.62 -13.47
N ILE A 116 -21.48 -6.99 -14.21
CA ILE A 116 -22.70 -6.22 -14.39
C ILE A 116 -23.82 -6.97 -13.70
N LEU A 117 -24.51 -6.32 -12.78
CA LEU A 117 -25.78 -6.81 -12.24
C LEU A 117 -26.91 -5.98 -12.86
N THR A 118 -27.85 -6.62 -13.53
CA THR A 118 -28.94 -5.88 -14.17
C THR A 118 -30.26 -6.65 -14.28
N ASN A 119 -31.36 -5.93 -14.24
CA ASN A 119 -32.67 -6.40 -14.65
C ASN A 119 -33.30 -5.46 -15.69
N PHE A 120 -32.48 -4.71 -16.44
CA PHE A 120 -32.85 -3.61 -17.33
C PHE A 120 -33.49 -2.38 -16.66
N GLU A 121 -34.34 -2.51 -15.65
CA GLU A 121 -34.81 -1.37 -14.84
C GLU A 121 -33.65 -0.73 -14.07
N ARG A 122 -32.73 -1.57 -13.60
CA ARG A 122 -31.50 -1.16 -12.93
C ARG A 122 -30.32 -1.85 -13.59
N LEU A 123 -29.20 -1.13 -13.65
CA LEU A 123 -27.93 -1.65 -14.14
C LEU A 123 -26.80 -1.12 -13.27
N ARG A 124 -26.02 -2.04 -12.71
CA ARG A 124 -24.85 -1.71 -11.87
C ARG A 124 -23.62 -2.37 -12.47
N LEU A 125 -22.60 -1.57 -12.78
CA LEU A 125 -21.29 -2.05 -13.18
C LEU A 125 -20.38 -2.06 -11.96
N PHE A 126 -19.72 -3.18 -11.71
CA PHE A 126 -18.74 -3.36 -10.65
C PHE A 126 -17.38 -3.75 -11.22
N ASN A 127 -16.32 -3.34 -10.51
CA ASN A 127 -15.00 -3.94 -10.70
C ASN A 127 -14.90 -5.13 -9.74
N ALA A 128 -14.84 -6.35 -10.28
CA ALA A 128 -14.83 -7.58 -9.49
C ALA A 128 -13.51 -7.84 -8.77
N ARG A 129 -12.39 -7.29 -9.28
CA ARG A 129 -11.07 -7.41 -8.65
C ARG A 129 -10.89 -6.44 -7.49
N ARG A 130 -11.47 -5.25 -7.62
CA ARG A 130 -11.42 -4.17 -6.64
C ARG A 130 -12.63 -4.12 -5.72
N ASP A 131 -13.64 -4.93 -6.04
CA ASP A 131 -14.84 -5.10 -5.27
C ASP A 131 -15.58 -3.77 -5.03
N TRP A 132 -15.89 -2.99 -6.07
CA TRP A 132 -16.63 -1.71 -5.96
C TRP A 132 -17.61 -1.46 -7.11
N LEU A 133 -18.54 -0.52 -6.91
CA LEU A 133 -19.47 -0.02 -7.93
C LEU A 133 -18.81 1.10 -8.75
N VAL A 134 -18.85 0.99 -10.07
CA VAL A 134 -18.25 1.93 -11.03
C VAL A 134 -19.31 2.82 -11.66
N LEU A 135 -20.45 2.25 -12.06
CA LEU A 135 -21.59 2.96 -12.64
C LEU A 135 -22.89 2.34 -12.11
N SER A 136 -23.93 3.16 -11.93
CA SER A 136 -25.27 2.69 -11.62
C SER A 136 -26.33 3.49 -12.36
N PHE A 137 -27.33 2.78 -12.88
CA PHE A 137 -28.57 3.33 -13.41
C PHE A 137 -29.70 2.73 -12.58
N GLU A 138 -30.52 3.58 -11.94
CA GLU A 138 -31.58 3.14 -11.02
C GLU A 138 -32.98 3.14 -11.66
N GLU A 139 -33.10 3.65 -12.89
CA GLU A 139 -34.30 3.65 -13.72
C GLU A 139 -33.97 3.72 -15.24
N PRO A 140 -34.86 3.22 -16.14
CA PRO A 140 -34.58 3.19 -17.58
C PRO A 140 -34.40 4.56 -18.26
N SER A 141 -35.00 5.63 -17.73
CA SER A 141 -34.82 7.00 -18.24
C SER A 141 -33.34 7.43 -18.20
N ALA A 142 -32.61 7.00 -17.16
CA ALA A 142 -31.22 7.35 -16.96
C ALA A 142 -30.29 6.86 -18.09
N TYR A 143 -30.70 5.85 -18.86
CA TYR A 143 -29.95 5.41 -20.05
C TYR A 143 -29.89 6.47 -21.15
N LEU A 144 -30.92 7.30 -21.25
CA LEU A 144 -30.98 8.40 -22.21
C LEU A 144 -30.38 9.68 -21.61
N ASP A 145 -30.64 9.93 -20.32
CA ASP A 145 -30.17 11.14 -19.64
C ASP A 145 -28.65 11.13 -19.43
N GLU A 146 -28.06 9.96 -19.14
CA GLU A 146 -26.64 9.76 -18.88
C GLU A 146 -25.98 8.89 -19.96
N PHE A 147 -26.37 9.10 -21.22
CA PHE A 147 -25.95 8.27 -22.35
C PHE A 147 -24.42 8.15 -22.50
N ASP A 148 -23.66 9.22 -22.22
CA ASP A 148 -22.19 9.19 -22.30
C ASP A 148 -21.56 8.18 -21.32
N GLN A 149 -22.19 7.96 -20.16
CA GLN A 149 -21.78 6.97 -19.18
C GLN A 149 -22.18 5.56 -19.62
N LEU A 150 -23.41 5.41 -20.15
CA LEU A 150 -23.87 4.15 -20.71
C LEU A 150 -22.98 3.70 -21.88
N TRP A 151 -22.54 4.65 -22.71
CA TRP A 151 -21.66 4.40 -23.85
C TRP A 151 -20.25 3.93 -23.45
N GLN A 152 -19.85 4.08 -22.17
CA GLN A 152 -18.60 3.47 -21.67
C GLN A 152 -18.68 1.93 -21.65
N LEU A 153 -19.89 1.36 -21.65
CA LEU A 153 -20.15 -0.08 -21.73
C LEU A 153 -20.19 -0.62 -23.17
N SER A 154 -20.01 0.25 -24.17
CA SER A 154 -19.99 -0.18 -25.57
C SER A 154 -18.77 -1.04 -25.87
N TYR A 155 -18.90 -1.93 -26.86
CA TYR A 155 -17.81 -2.82 -27.28
C TYR A 155 -16.53 -2.03 -27.60
N ASP A 156 -16.67 -0.94 -28.37
CA ASP A 156 -15.56 -0.06 -28.75
C ASP A 156 -14.91 0.66 -27.55
N SER A 157 -15.71 1.09 -26.56
CA SER A 157 -15.16 1.74 -25.36
C SER A 157 -14.32 0.78 -24.52
N ILE A 158 -14.72 -0.49 -24.45
CA ILE A 158 -14.05 -1.51 -23.63
C ILE A 158 -12.73 -1.96 -24.25
N ILE A 159 -12.69 -2.20 -25.57
CA ILE A 159 -11.44 -2.57 -26.25
C ILE A 159 -10.36 -1.47 -26.16
N ASN A 160 -10.79 -0.22 -26.00
CA ASN A 160 -9.91 0.94 -25.83
C ASN A 160 -9.52 1.21 -24.37
N GLY A 161 -9.89 0.33 -23.42
CA GLY A 161 -9.48 0.43 -22.02
C GLY A 161 -10.16 1.56 -21.22
N ARG A 162 -11.28 2.10 -21.70
CA ARG A 162 -11.97 3.23 -21.04
C ARG A 162 -12.53 2.87 -19.66
N LEU A 163 -12.97 1.62 -19.44
CA LEU A 163 -13.44 1.19 -18.12
C LEU A 163 -12.33 1.23 -17.07
N ASP A 164 -11.11 0.86 -17.43
CA ASP A 164 -9.95 0.94 -16.54
C ASP A 164 -9.61 2.41 -16.23
N GLN A 165 -9.67 3.31 -17.22
CA GLN A 165 -9.47 4.75 -17.03
C GLN A 165 -10.53 5.38 -16.13
N LEU A 166 -11.80 5.09 -16.39
CA LEU A 166 -12.95 5.56 -15.61
C LEU A 166 -12.86 5.09 -14.15
N SER A 167 -12.46 3.84 -13.96
CA SER A 167 -12.26 3.25 -12.63
C SER A 167 -11.05 3.82 -11.90
N ASN A 168 -10.07 4.42 -12.58
CA ASN A 168 -8.85 4.96 -11.97
C ASN A 168 -8.94 6.48 -11.69
N GLN A 169 -9.69 7.26 -12.48
CA GLN A 169 -9.75 8.73 -12.35
C GLN A 169 -10.53 9.21 -11.11
N ARG A 170 -11.70 8.62 -10.81
CA ARG A 170 -12.53 8.99 -9.65
C ARG A 170 -11.86 8.73 -8.28
N HIS A 171 -10.84 7.89 -8.25
CA HIS A 171 -10.24 7.38 -7.02
C HIS A 171 -9.14 8.27 -6.44
N ARG A 172 -8.56 9.19 -7.22
CA ARG A 172 -7.34 9.90 -6.83
C ARG A 172 -7.55 11.14 -5.96
N GLU A 173 -8.63 11.88 -6.11
CA GLU A 173 -8.81 13.19 -5.42
C GLU A 173 -9.58 13.08 -4.09
N ASP A 174 -10.60 12.21 -4.00
CA ASP A 174 -11.44 12.09 -2.79
C ASP A 174 -10.74 11.31 -1.66
N VAL A 175 -9.97 10.27 -1.99
CA VAL A 175 -9.30 9.40 -1.00
C VAL A 175 -8.17 10.11 -0.25
N ASP A 176 -7.40 10.97 -0.93
CA ASP A 176 -6.29 11.74 -0.31
C ASP A 176 -6.82 12.67 0.79
N THR A 177 -7.88 13.41 0.49
CA THR A 177 -8.44 14.43 1.40
C THR A 177 -9.14 13.78 2.59
N ASP A 178 -9.95 12.74 2.35
CA ASP A 178 -10.69 12.05 3.40
C ASP A 178 -9.75 11.29 4.34
N TYR A 179 -8.73 10.62 3.79
CA TYR A 179 -7.73 9.92 4.59
C TYR A 179 -6.87 10.88 5.40
N LEU A 180 -6.47 12.02 4.81
CA LEU A 180 -5.74 13.07 5.54
C LEU A 180 -6.55 13.63 6.70
N ASN A 181 -7.84 13.88 6.48
CA ASN A 181 -8.74 14.37 7.53
C ASN A 181 -8.92 13.33 8.63
N PHE A 182 -9.07 12.05 8.25
CA PHE A 182 -9.11 10.92 9.18
C PHE A 182 -7.84 10.89 10.05
N ILE A 183 -6.64 10.88 9.46
CA ILE A 183 -5.39 10.83 10.22
C ILE A 183 -5.26 12.04 11.17
N ASN A 184 -5.50 13.25 10.68
CA ASN A 184 -5.39 14.46 11.51
C ASN A 184 -6.36 14.44 12.70
N THR A 185 -7.61 14.05 12.45
CA THR A 185 -8.64 13.93 13.50
C THR A 185 -8.23 12.93 14.57
N TRP A 186 -7.73 11.76 14.18
CA TRP A 186 -7.33 10.73 15.13
C TRP A 186 -6.04 11.07 15.86
N ARG A 187 -5.12 11.80 15.23
CA ARG A 187 -3.92 12.33 15.87
C ARG A 187 -4.29 13.23 17.05
N GLU A 188 -5.23 14.15 16.87
CA GLU A 188 -5.73 15.02 17.93
C GLU A 188 -6.41 14.22 19.04
N ARG A 189 -7.30 13.28 18.68
CA ARG A 189 -8.03 12.46 19.65
C ARG A 189 -7.12 11.60 20.51
N LEU A 190 -6.16 10.90 19.90
CA LEU A 190 -5.20 10.06 20.61
C LEU A 190 -4.30 10.90 21.52
N ALA A 191 -3.80 12.04 21.02
CA ALA A 191 -2.98 12.93 21.82
C ALA A 191 -3.75 13.52 23.02
N GLN A 192 -5.00 13.91 22.80
CA GLN A 192 -5.87 14.40 23.87
C GLN A 192 -6.19 13.31 24.89
N ASP A 193 -6.40 12.06 24.46
CA ASP A 193 -6.62 10.92 25.36
C ASP A 193 -5.42 10.66 26.26
N ILE A 194 -4.19 10.69 25.71
CA ILE A 194 -2.96 10.61 26.51
C ILE A 194 -2.90 11.74 27.54
N LEU A 195 -3.22 12.97 27.14
CA LEU A 195 -3.23 14.13 28.05
C LEU A 195 -4.36 14.09 29.09
N ASN A 196 -5.45 13.39 28.84
CA ASN A 196 -6.51 13.19 29.83
C ASN A 196 -6.14 12.07 30.81
N ASN A 197 -5.38 11.08 30.36
CA ASN A 197 -4.95 9.91 31.12
C ASN A 197 -3.45 9.97 31.51
N ARG A 198 -2.96 11.14 31.95
CA ARG A 198 -1.53 11.37 32.26
C ARG A 198 -0.97 10.47 33.36
N LYS A 199 -1.83 9.97 34.25
CA LYS A 199 -1.43 9.07 35.34
C LYS A 199 -0.89 7.74 34.78
N ASP A 200 -1.54 7.23 33.74
CA ASP A 200 -1.14 6.00 33.06
C ASP A 200 -0.10 6.27 31.95
N ASN A 201 0.04 7.54 31.53
CA ASN A 201 1.01 8.03 30.55
C ASN A 201 2.02 9.01 31.17
N TRP A 202 2.70 8.60 32.23
CA TRP A 202 3.61 9.45 33.01
C TRP A 202 4.75 10.05 32.17
N TRP A 203 5.21 9.35 31.13
CA TRP A 203 6.29 9.76 30.23
C TRP A 203 5.97 11.03 29.43
N VAL A 204 4.70 11.44 29.35
CA VAL A 204 4.31 12.67 28.63
C VAL A 204 4.71 13.95 29.38
N LEU A 205 5.09 13.84 30.65
CA LEU A 205 5.51 14.96 31.48
C LEU A 205 7.01 14.91 31.75
N ASP A 206 7.66 16.08 31.76
CA ASP A 206 9.03 16.22 32.25
C ASP A 206 9.07 16.29 33.79
N GLU A 207 10.27 16.40 34.37
CA GLU A 207 10.48 16.49 35.82
C GLU A 207 9.76 17.71 36.46
N ASP A 208 9.53 18.77 35.69
CA ASP A 208 8.84 20.00 36.10
C ASP A 208 7.31 19.92 35.89
N GLY A 209 6.79 18.78 35.40
CA GLY A 209 5.38 18.58 35.10
C GLY A 209 4.88 19.28 33.82
N ARG A 210 5.79 19.69 32.93
CA ARG A 210 5.47 20.27 31.62
C ARG A 210 5.31 19.17 30.58
N ILE A 211 4.49 19.43 29.56
CA ILE A 211 4.20 18.46 28.52
C ILE A 211 5.38 18.35 27.53
N GLN A 212 5.92 17.15 27.41
CA GLN A 212 6.93 16.79 26.42
C GLN A 212 6.27 16.60 25.04
N LEU A 213 5.98 17.72 24.37
CA LEU A 213 5.34 17.71 23.05
C LEU A 213 6.07 16.88 21.98
N PRO A 214 7.42 16.85 21.91
CA PRO A 214 8.12 15.98 20.98
C PRO A 214 7.78 14.50 21.17
N GLU A 215 7.82 14.02 22.43
CA GLU A 215 7.50 12.62 22.76
C GLU A 215 6.04 12.28 22.49
N LEU A 216 5.12 13.18 22.86
CA LEU A 216 3.70 13.00 22.56
C LEU A 216 3.45 12.84 21.05
N ARG A 217 4.09 13.69 20.23
CA ARG A 217 3.97 13.62 18.76
C ARG A 217 4.53 12.32 18.21
N ALA A 218 5.72 11.91 18.68
CA ALA A 218 6.39 10.69 18.22
C ALA A 218 5.57 9.43 18.58
N VAL A 219 5.07 9.34 19.81
CA VAL A 219 4.25 8.21 20.26
C VAL A 219 2.94 8.10 19.48
N VAL A 220 2.20 9.20 19.35
CA VAL A 220 0.90 9.19 18.64
C VAL A 220 1.08 8.81 17.17
N GLN A 221 2.12 9.34 16.52
CA GLN A 221 2.44 9.00 15.14
C GLN A 221 2.79 7.52 14.99
N ARG A 222 3.74 7.02 15.79
CA ARG A 222 4.19 5.63 15.69
C ARG A 222 3.05 4.64 15.94
N VAL A 223 2.14 4.93 16.87
CA VAL A 223 0.95 4.11 17.10
C VAL A 223 0.01 4.14 15.89
N LEU A 224 -0.28 5.31 15.31
CA LEU A 224 -1.10 5.42 14.11
C LEU A 224 -0.49 4.66 12.92
N ASP A 225 0.81 4.83 12.70
CA ASP A 225 1.54 4.19 11.60
C ASP A 225 1.56 2.66 11.74
N ARG A 226 1.80 2.14 12.97
CA ARG A 226 1.70 0.71 13.26
C ARG A 226 0.30 0.16 12.95
N ILE A 227 -0.76 0.87 13.37
CA ILE A 227 -2.14 0.42 13.13
C ILE A 227 -2.48 0.49 11.63
N ALA A 228 -2.06 1.54 10.93
CA ALA A 228 -2.25 1.66 9.48
C ALA A 228 -1.57 0.51 8.73
N VAL A 229 -0.33 0.16 9.12
CA VAL A 229 0.38 -1.00 8.56
C VAL A 229 -0.33 -2.32 8.87
N VAL A 230 -0.81 -2.52 10.09
CA VAL A 230 -1.60 -3.73 10.44
C VAL A 230 -2.86 -3.81 9.58
N ARG A 231 -3.61 -2.71 9.45
CA ARG A 231 -4.85 -2.67 8.66
C ARG A 231 -4.58 -2.92 7.17
N PHE A 232 -3.49 -2.39 6.64
CA PHE A 232 -3.04 -2.68 5.29
C PHE A 232 -2.64 -4.16 5.12
N ALA A 233 -1.93 -4.73 6.09
CA ALA A 233 -1.56 -6.14 6.07
C ALA A 233 -2.79 -7.06 6.10
N GLU A 234 -3.87 -6.71 6.82
CA GLU A 234 -5.15 -7.43 6.79
C GLU A 234 -5.78 -7.37 5.39
N ASP A 235 -5.80 -6.18 4.78
CA ASP A 235 -6.36 -5.96 3.44
C ASP A 235 -5.59 -6.68 2.34
N HIS A 236 -4.30 -6.93 2.55
CA HIS A 236 -3.46 -7.71 1.65
C HIS A 236 -3.35 -9.20 2.02
N LEU A 237 -4.13 -9.65 3.02
CA LEU A 237 -4.21 -11.04 3.50
C LEU A 237 -2.87 -11.58 4.02
N ILE A 238 -1.99 -10.70 4.47
CA ILE A 238 -0.72 -11.08 5.10
C ILE A 238 -0.99 -11.51 6.55
N VAL A 239 -1.87 -10.77 7.23
CA VAL A 239 -2.49 -11.20 8.48
C VAL A 239 -3.97 -11.55 8.25
N PRO A 240 -4.59 -12.37 9.11
CA PRO A 240 -6.00 -12.72 8.97
C PRO A 240 -6.89 -11.48 8.87
N PRO A 241 -7.85 -11.44 7.92
CA PRO A 241 -8.74 -10.30 7.78
C PRO A 241 -9.62 -10.15 9.03
N GLY A 242 -9.90 -8.90 9.43
CA GLY A 242 -10.73 -8.63 10.60
C GLY A 242 -10.04 -8.90 11.93
N THR A 243 -8.70 -8.95 11.99
CA THR A 243 -7.97 -9.14 13.25
C THR A 243 -8.33 -8.02 14.22
N LEU A 244 -8.06 -6.76 13.89
CA LEU A 244 -8.38 -5.59 14.72
C LEU A 244 -9.89 -5.50 15.03
N TRP A 245 -10.75 -5.75 14.05
CA TRP A 245 -12.21 -5.71 14.23
C TRP A 245 -12.71 -6.77 15.21
N GLY A 246 -12.28 -8.02 15.05
CA GLY A 246 -12.70 -9.12 15.92
C GLY A 246 -12.31 -8.89 17.38
N MET A 247 -11.21 -8.18 17.63
CA MET A 247 -10.81 -7.78 18.99
C MET A 247 -11.65 -6.63 19.54
N ALA A 248 -11.94 -5.61 18.73
CA ALA A 248 -12.88 -4.56 19.11
C ALA A 248 -14.26 -5.16 19.46
N GLU A 249 -14.76 -6.07 18.64
CA GLU A 249 -16.02 -6.78 18.88
C GLU A 249 -15.98 -7.64 20.15
N MET A 250 -14.90 -8.38 20.39
CA MET A 250 -14.72 -9.15 21.61
C MET A 250 -14.72 -8.26 22.86
N ARG A 251 -14.09 -7.08 22.78
CA ARG A 251 -14.07 -6.11 23.89
C ARG A 251 -15.46 -5.56 24.17
N ARG A 252 -16.23 -5.22 23.13
CA ARG A 252 -17.61 -4.72 23.24
C ARG A 252 -18.54 -5.74 23.88
N THR A 253 -18.40 -7.01 23.46
CA THR A 253 -19.27 -8.10 23.93
C THR A 253 -18.87 -8.62 25.31
N ASN A 254 -17.59 -8.54 25.67
CA ASN A 254 -17.10 -8.92 26.99
C ASN A 254 -16.22 -7.83 27.62
N PRO A 255 -16.82 -6.87 28.35
CA PRO A 255 -16.09 -5.77 29.01
C PRO A 255 -15.14 -6.20 30.14
N TYR A 256 -15.12 -7.48 30.54
CA TYR A 256 -14.19 -8.02 31.53
C TYR A 256 -12.99 -8.76 30.90
N SER A 257 -12.89 -8.75 29.57
CA SER A 257 -11.72 -9.22 28.82
C SER A 257 -10.52 -8.26 28.95
N PHE A 258 -9.47 -8.49 28.17
CA PHE A 258 -8.31 -7.59 28.08
C PHE A 258 -8.69 -6.22 27.46
N SER A 259 -7.94 -5.16 27.78
CA SER A 259 -8.12 -3.85 27.13
C SER A 259 -7.62 -3.85 25.69
N LEU A 260 -8.13 -2.94 24.85
CA LEU A 260 -7.66 -2.78 23.47
C LEU A 260 -6.18 -2.36 23.43
N THR A 261 -5.74 -1.53 24.37
CA THR A 261 -4.33 -1.15 24.52
C THR A 261 -3.44 -2.37 24.73
N GLN A 262 -3.77 -3.24 25.70
CA GLN A 262 -2.98 -4.45 25.97
C GLN A 262 -2.93 -5.38 24.76
N PHE A 263 -4.04 -5.45 24.02
CA PHE A 263 -4.09 -6.22 22.79
C PHE A 263 -3.16 -5.65 21.71
N LEU A 264 -3.25 -4.36 21.42
CA LEU A 264 -2.39 -3.70 20.43
C LEU A 264 -0.90 -3.88 20.77
N GLN A 265 -0.52 -3.73 22.05
CA GLN A 265 0.85 -3.98 22.51
C GLN A 265 1.31 -5.44 22.27
N GLN A 266 0.42 -6.42 22.40
CA GLN A 266 0.75 -7.82 22.07
C GLN A 266 0.86 -8.03 20.56
N LEU A 267 -0.04 -7.42 19.78
CA LEU A 267 -0.02 -7.48 18.33
C LEU A 267 1.26 -6.87 17.77
N PHE A 268 1.66 -5.68 18.22
CA PHE A 268 2.87 -5.01 17.77
C PHE A 268 4.13 -5.80 18.09
N ARG A 269 4.21 -6.40 19.28
CA ARG A 269 5.32 -7.30 19.63
C ARG A 269 5.39 -8.53 18.74
N ARG A 270 4.24 -9.09 18.36
CA ARG A 270 4.20 -10.22 17.42
C ARG A 270 4.64 -9.78 16.02
N PHE A 271 4.18 -8.62 15.55
CA PHE A 271 4.64 -8.03 14.30
C PHE A 271 6.16 -7.79 14.31
N ASP A 272 6.71 -7.28 15.42
CA ASP A 272 8.16 -7.10 15.57
C ASP A 272 8.92 -8.43 15.50
N GLN A 273 8.43 -9.49 16.16
CA GLN A 273 9.04 -10.82 16.12
C GLN A 273 9.00 -11.46 14.73
N ASP A 274 7.87 -11.34 14.04
CA ASP A 274 7.64 -12.01 12.76
C ASP A 274 8.26 -11.22 11.60
N HIS A 275 8.44 -9.90 11.75
CA HIS A 275 8.70 -8.97 10.65
C HIS A 275 9.78 -7.92 10.93
N ASN A 276 10.33 -7.85 12.14
CA ASN A 276 11.52 -7.10 12.57
C ASN A 276 11.73 -5.74 11.86
N SER A 277 10.66 -4.94 11.84
CA SER A 277 10.67 -3.61 11.23
C SER A 277 10.98 -2.58 12.31
N ALA A 278 11.81 -1.58 11.96
CA ALA A 278 12.12 -0.44 12.84
C ALA A 278 10.86 0.21 13.43
N LEU A 279 9.75 0.18 12.67
CA LEU A 279 8.46 0.71 13.08
C LEU A 279 7.90 0.01 14.32
N PHE A 280 8.07 -1.31 14.44
CA PHE A 280 7.51 -2.13 15.52
C PHE A 280 8.49 -2.39 16.67
N ALA A 281 9.73 -1.92 16.56
CA ALA A 281 10.73 -2.04 17.61
C ALA A 281 10.24 -1.41 18.93
N ALA A 282 10.60 -2.05 20.04
CA ALA A 282 10.18 -1.62 21.38
C ALA A 282 10.60 -0.16 21.68
N GLY A 283 9.67 0.64 22.20
CA GLY A 283 9.94 2.03 22.59
C GLY A 283 8.86 2.64 23.48
N LEU A 284 8.85 3.98 23.59
CA LEU A 284 7.84 4.72 24.36
C LEU A 284 6.40 4.45 23.88
N ALA A 285 6.23 4.20 22.58
CA ALA A 285 4.92 3.85 22.01
C ALA A 285 4.30 2.57 22.61
N ASP A 286 5.12 1.63 23.10
CA ASP A 286 4.67 0.40 23.75
C ASP A 286 4.29 0.60 25.22
N GLN A 287 4.68 1.73 25.81
CA GLN A 287 4.32 2.14 27.16
C GLN A 287 3.07 3.04 27.18
N ALA A 288 2.64 3.52 26.02
CA ALA A 288 1.46 4.36 25.88
C ALA A 288 0.18 3.57 26.19
N VAL A 289 -0.71 4.21 26.95
CA VAL A 289 -2.01 3.65 27.33
C VAL A 289 -3.12 4.55 26.78
N PHE A 290 -3.98 3.97 25.95
CA PHE A 290 -5.15 4.63 25.40
C PHE A 290 -6.43 4.06 25.99
N SER A 291 -7.46 4.90 26.10
CA SER A 291 -8.78 4.46 26.53
C SER A 291 -9.46 3.61 25.44
N ASP A 292 -10.17 2.56 25.87
CA ASP A 292 -10.89 1.68 24.95
C ASP A 292 -11.87 2.44 24.03
N PRO A 293 -12.66 3.43 24.48
CA PRO A 293 -13.57 4.16 23.59
C PRO A 293 -12.86 4.89 22.45
N VAL A 294 -11.65 5.43 22.68
CA VAL A 294 -10.87 6.11 21.65
C VAL A 294 -10.31 5.11 20.65
N LEU A 295 -9.75 4.00 21.14
CA LEU A 295 -9.24 2.93 20.26
C LEU A 295 -10.34 2.24 19.47
N ASP A 296 -11.50 2.01 20.08
CA ASP A 296 -12.66 1.38 19.46
C ASP A 296 -13.16 2.24 18.28
N GLY A 297 -13.34 3.54 18.50
CA GLY A 297 -13.73 4.46 17.43
C GLY A 297 -12.66 4.58 16.33
N LEU A 298 -11.36 4.50 16.69
CA LEU A 298 -10.28 4.50 15.70
C LEU A 298 -10.38 3.25 14.82
N ILE A 299 -10.53 2.07 15.43
CA ILE A 299 -10.69 0.81 14.72
C ILE A 299 -11.91 0.88 13.81
N GLU A 300 -13.07 1.37 14.28
CA GLU A 300 -14.24 1.54 13.41
C GLU A 300 -13.92 2.36 12.16
N LYS A 301 -13.34 3.55 12.35
CA LYS A 301 -12.99 4.44 11.24
C LYS A 301 -11.94 3.85 10.31
N LEU A 302 -11.00 3.05 10.82
CA LEU A 302 -10.04 2.33 9.97
C LEU A 302 -10.68 1.27 9.08
N TYR A 303 -11.79 0.68 9.52
CA TYR A 303 -12.56 -0.30 8.72
C TYR A 303 -13.56 0.36 7.77
N GLU A 304 -13.87 1.64 7.95
CA GLU A 304 -14.53 2.45 6.91
C GLU A 304 -13.60 2.72 5.72
N ALA A 305 -12.29 2.78 5.95
CA ALA A 305 -11.28 2.96 4.92
C ALA A 305 -10.88 1.63 4.24
N ARG A 306 -10.73 1.65 2.91
CA ARG A 306 -10.26 0.51 2.10
C ARG A 306 -8.80 0.68 1.72
N TYR A 307 -7.90 0.15 2.54
CA TYR A 307 -6.45 0.24 2.36
C TYR A 307 -5.97 -0.45 1.08
N ARG A 308 -6.61 -1.55 0.65
CA ARG A 308 -6.29 -2.22 -0.63
C ARG A 308 -6.48 -1.30 -1.85
N ALA A 309 -7.42 -0.37 -1.77
CA ALA A 309 -7.68 0.56 -2.87
C ALA A 309 -6.69 1.72 -2.86
N MET A 310 -6.03 2.03 -1.74
CA MET A 310 -5.07 3.12 -1.67
C MET A 310 -3.85 2.81 -2.54
N THR A 311 -3.68 3.58 -3.62
CA THR A 311 -2.47 3.50 -4.44
C THR A 311 -1.28 4.00 -3.64
N ALA A 312 -0.07 3.56 -3.97
CA ALA A 312 1.14 4.03 -3.29
C ALA A 312 1.34 5.57 -3.41
N ASP A 313 0.85 6.15 -4.50
CA ASP A 313 0.85 7.61 -4.74
C ASP A 313 -0.02 8.37 -3.71
N ILE A 314 -1.16 7.80 -3.30
CA ILE A 314 -2.13 8.39 -2.34
C ILE A 314 -1.47 8.55 -0.97
N MET A 315 -0.70 7.56 -0.55
CA MET A 315 -0.04 7.60 0.75
C MET A 315 1.14 8.55 0.75
N GLY A 316 1.95 8.60 -0.31
CA GLY A 316 3.00 9.60 -0.43
C GLY A 316 2.47 11.04 -0.28
N ASN A 317 1.45 11.42 -1.06
CA ASN A 317 0.89 12.77 -1.01
C ASN A 317 0.17 13.08 0.31
N THR A 318 -0.62 12.14 0.84
CA THR A 318 -1.35 12.33 2.10
C THR A 318 -0.41 12.44 3.30
N TYR A 319 0.61 11.59 3.37
CA TYR A 319 1.59 11.65 4.45
C TYR A 319 2.51 12.89 4.38
N GLU A 320 2.74 13.44 3.19
CA GLU A 320 3.43 14.72 3.02
C GLU A 320 2.61 15.92 3.53
N GLN A 321 1.30 15.91 3.25
CA GLN A 321 0.40 16.90 3.81
C GLN A 321 0.25 16.74 5.33
N TYR A 322 0.32 15.50 5.82
CA TYR A 322 0.39 15.17 7.24
C TYR A 322 1.65 15.74 7.92
N LEU A 323 2.85 15.58 7.33
CA LEU A 323 4.10 16.19 7.83
C LEU A 323 4.05 17.72 7.85
N GLY A 324 3.28 18.32 6.92
CA GLY A 324 3.04 19.76 6.88
C GLY A 324 2.29 20.32 8.09
N LYS A 325 1.71 19.46 8.94
CA LYS A 325 0.94 19.84 10.12
C LYS A 325 1.53 19.23 11.39
N ALA A 326 1.52 20.01 12.47
CA ALA A 326 2.05 19.59 13.77
C ALA A 326 0.99 19.69 14.88
N LEU A 327 1.06 18.79 15.86
CA LEU A 327 0.23 18.88 17.06
C LEU A 327 0.73 20.01 17.96
N VAL A 328 -0.08 21.02 18.18
CA VAL A 328 0.20 22.11 19.12
C VAL A 328 -0.74 22.05 20.30
N LEU A 329 -0.23 22.41 21.48
CA LEU A 329 -1.04 22.58 22.68
C LEU A 329 -1.52 24.04 22.74
N ARG A 330 -2.83 24.25 22.73
CA ARG A 330 -3.46 25.55 22.94
C ARG A 330 -4.57 25.41 23.97
N ASP A 331 -4.52 26.21 25.03
CA ASP A 331 -5.54 26.20 26.09
C ASP A 331 -5.85 24.80 26.65
N ASN A 332 -4.82 23.98 26.85
CA ASN A 332 -4.90 22.60 27.32
C ASN A 332 -5.62 21.61 26.35
N ALA A 333 -5.91 22.03 25.13
CA ALA A 333 -6.42 21.20 24.05
C ALA A 333 -5.34 20.96 22.98
N ILE A 334 -5.29 19.75 22.44
CA ILE A 334 -4.45 19.44 21.28
C ILE A 334 -5.19 19.83 20.00
N GLN A 335 -4.50 20.58 19.14
CA GLN A 335 -4.98 20.94 17.81
C GLN A 335 -3.87 20.75 16.79
N THR A 336 -4.25 20.45 15.57
CA THR A 336 -3.32 20.42 14.45
C THR A 336 -3.17 21.84 13.90
N SER A 337 -1.93 22.33 13.81
CA SER A 337 -1.61 23.63 13.22
C SER A 337 -0.65 23.46 12.06
N ASP A 338 -0.75 24.35 11.07
CA ASP A 338 0.21 24.41 9.97
C ASP A 338 1.62 24.65 10.52
N ASN A 339 2.54 23.81 10.09
CA ASN A 339 3.93 23.82 10.56
C ASN A 339 4.81 24.69 9.64
N LEU A 340 4.28 25.83 9.18
CA LEU A 340 4.87 26.69 8.14
C LEU A 340 6.28 27.23 8.49
N GLU A 341 6.54 27.54 9.76
CA GLU A 341 7.86 28.00 10.21
C GLU A 341 8.93 26.90 10.15
N THR A 342 8.55 25.68 10.51
CA THR A 342 9.42 24.49 10.52
C THR A 342 9.67 24.00 9.09
N ARG A 343 8.66 24.05 8.22
CA ARG A 343 8.80 23.81 6.77
C ARG A 343 9.81 24.76 6.10
N LYS A 344 9.78 26.05 6.43
CA LYS A 344 10.72 27.04 5.89
C LYS A 344 12.14 26.88 6.43
N LYS A 345 12.30 26.48 7.70
CA LYS A 345 13.62 26.30 8.33
C LYS A 345 14.29 24.96 7.95
N GLN A 346 13.51 23.89 7.76
CA GLN A 346 14.02 22.56 7.43
C GLN A 346 14.06 22.28 5.91
N GLY A 347 13.56 23.19 5.07
CA GLY A 347 13.55 22.99 3.61
C GLY A 347 12.65 21.84 3.15
N SER A 348 11.65 21.46 3.96
CA SER A 348 10.70 20.37 3.69
C SER A 348 9.71 20.80 2.59
N TYR A 349 10.21 20.78 1.35
CA TYR A 349 9.44 21.01 0.14
C TYR A 349 9.35 19.71 -0.65
N TYR A 350 8.11 19.28 -0.86
CA TYR A 350 7.83 18.14 -1.69
C TYR A 350 8.33 18.35 -3.12
N THR A 351 8.92 17.31 -3.70
CA THR A 351 9.23 17.27 -5.12
C THR A 351 8.01 16.78 -5.90
N PRO A 352 7.39 17.59 -6.77
CA PRO A 352 6.25 17.18 -7.57
C PRO A 352 6.47 15.83 -8.27
N GLN A 353 5.47 14.96 -8.28
CA GLN A 353 5.58 13.61 -8.88
C GLN A 353 6.13 13.63 -10.30
N VAL A 354 5.76 14.61 -11.12
CA VAL A 354 6.27 14.74 -12.48
C VAL A 354 7.80 14.93 -12.52
N ILE A 355 8.37 15.63 -11.54
CA ILE A 355 9.81 15.84 -11.41
C ILE A 355 10.48 14.56 -10.91
N VAL A 356 9.91 13.93 -9.88
CA VAL A 356 10.41 12.64 -9.36
C VAL A 356 10.49 11.61 -10.49
N ARG A 357 9.39 11.42 -11.22
CA ARG A 357 9.32 10.46 -12.34
C ARG A 357 10.37 10.75 -13.38
N TYR A 358 10.44 12.00 -13.84
CA TYR A 358 11.42 12.41 -14.84
C TYR A 358 12.87 12.11 -14.41
N LEU A 359 13.25 12.47 -13.18
CA LEU A 359 14.62 12.28 -12.69
C LEU A 359 14.99 10.81 -12.55
N VAL A 360 14.10 9.99 -11.98
CA VAL A 360 14.35 8.57 -11.75
C VAL A 360 14.32 7.78 -13.07
N ASP A 361 13.40 8.09 -14.00
CA ASP A 361 13.35 7.48 -15.34
C ASP A 361 14.62 7.74 -16.15
N ASN A 362 15.19 8.93 -15.99
CA ASN A 362 16.40 9.36 -16.69
C ASN A 362 17.71 8.96 -15.98
N SER A 363 17.63 8.33 -14.80
CA SER A 363 18.78 7.80 -14.06
C SER A 363 18.67 6.28 -13.94
N LEU A 364 17.98 5.78 -12.90
CA LEU A 364 17.74 4.36 -12.67
C LEU A 364 17.03 3.70 -13.86
N GLY A 365 16.01 4.34 -14.42
CA GLY A 365 15.24 3.79 -15.53
C GLY A 365 16.10 3.47 -16.76
N LYS A 366 17.10 4.32 -17.08
CA LYS A 366 18.02 4.08 -18.20
C LYS A 366 18.90 2.86 -17.98
N ILE A 367 19.37 2.68 -16.74
CA ILE A 367 20.19 1.52 -16.36
C ILE A 367 19.37 0.23 -16.51
N LEU A 368 18.14 0.22 -15.99
CA LEU A 368 17.27 -0.96 -16.02
C LEU A 368 16.77 -1.32 -17.44
N ARG A 369 16.63 -0.33 -18.33
CA ARG A 369 16.32 -0.58 -19.75
C ARG A 369 17.54 -1.01 -20.58
N GLY A 370 18.75 -0.82 -20.06
CA GLY A 370 19.98 -1.02 -20.83
C GLY A 370 20.15 0.01 -21.94
N ASP A 371 19.74 1.26 -21.71
CA ASP A 371 19.87 2.32 -22.72
C ASP A 371 21.35 2.48 -23.13
N GLY A 372 21.66 2.22 -24.41
CA GLY A 372 23.03 2.21 -24.93
C GLY A 372 23.78 0.87 -24.81
N GLN A 373 23.10 -0.21 -24.41
CA GLN A 373 23.61 -1.58 -24.39
C GLN A 373 22.92 -2.44 -25.47
N GLU A 374 23.52 -3.57 -25.84
CA GLU A 374 22.94 -4.52 -26.81
C GLU A 374 21.67 -5.20 -26.29
N ARG A 375 21.56 -5.37 -24.96
CA ARG A 375 20.39 -5.94 -24.28
C ARG A 375 20.16 -5.28 -22.92
N PRO A 376 18.93 -5.33 -22.40
CA PRO A 376 18.67 -5.02 -21.00
C PRO A 376 19.50 -5.91 -20.06
N PRO A 377 19.89 -5.41 -18.88
CA PRO A 377 20.61 -6.20 -17.90
C PRO A 377 19.70 -7.28 -17.28
N THR A 378 20.30 -8.36 -16.80
CA THR A 378 19.62 -9.45 -16.11
C THR A 378 19.50 -9.18 -14.61
N ALA A 379 18.62 -9.91 -13.93
CA ALA A 379 18.49 -9.83 -12.48
C ALA A 379 19.82 -10.12 -11.73
N VAL A 380 20.67 -10.99 -12.27
CA VAL A 380 21.99 -11.31 -11.70
C VAL A 380 22.95 -10.12 -11.84
N GLU A 381 22.95 -9.45 -12.98
CA GLU A 381 23.78 -8.26 -13.21
C GLU A 381 23.35 -7.10 -12.31
N MET A 382 22.05 -7.00 -12.01
CA MET A 382 21.48 -5.93 -11.17
C MET A 382 21.49 -6.23 -9.66
N GLN A 383 21.91 -7.42 -9.21
CA GLN A 383 21.83 -7.84 -7.80
C GLN A 383 22.54 -6.89 -6.81
N ASN A 384 23.61 -6.23 -7.26
CA ASN A 384 24.43 -5.32 -6.47
C ASN A 384 24.12 -3.85 -6.73
N LEU A 385 23.08 -3.54 -7.53
CA LEU A 385 22.63 -2.17 -7.74
C LEU A 385 22.12 -1.60 -6.41
N ARG A 386 22.49 -0.36 -6.11
CA ARG A 386 22.08 0.36 -4.91
C ARG A 386 21.57 1.75 -5.32
N VAL A 387 20.42 2.13 -4.80
CA VAL A 387 19.75 3.41 -5.02
C VAL A 387 19.66 4.10 -3.67
N ILE A 388 20.13 5.34 -3.60
CA ILE A 388 20.16 6.08 -2.35
C ILE A 388 19.51 7.46 -2.52
N ASP A 389 18.68 7.81 -1.54
CA ASP A 389 18.14 9.15 -1.38
C ASP A 389 18.63 9.73 -0.03
N PRO A 390 19.63 10.63 -0.02
CA PRO A 390 20.26 11.13 1.20
C PRO A 390 19.42 12.17 1.97
N ALA A 391 18.26 12.56 1.44
CA ALA A 391 17.30 13.46 2.07
C ALA A 391 15.87 13.03 1.69
N CYS A 392 15.51 11.81 2.11
CA CYS A 392 14.44 11.06 1.47
C CYS A 392 13.02 11.57 1.75
N GLY A 393 12.82 12.41 2.76
CA GLY A 393 11.50 12.86 3.19
C GLY A 393 10.57 11.66 3.44
N SER A 394 9.33 11.72 2.95
CA SER A 394 8.38 10.59 2.98
C SER A 394 8.70 9.44 2.02
N GLY A 395 9.83 9.49 1.31
CA GLY A 395 10.31 8.44 0.40
C GLY A 395 9.83 8.56 -1.04
N GLY A 396 9.41 9.74 -1.50
CA GLY A 396 8.85 9.93 -2.85
C GLY A 396 9.71 9.37 -4.00
N PHE A 397 11.03 9.62 -3.99
CA PHE A 397 11.96 9.05 -4.96
C PHE A 397 12.11 7.54 -4.80
N LEU A 398 12.22 7.06 -3.56
CA LEU A 398 12.39 5.63 -3.26
C LEU A 398 11.16 4.80 -3.65
N ILE A 399 9.95 5.33 -3.47
CA ILE A 399 8.70 4.67 -3.88
C ILE A 399 8.64 4.50 -5.40
N TYR A 400 9.05 5.52 -6.15
CA TYR A 400 9.07 5.41 -7.61
C TYR A 400 10.24 4.55 -8.11
N ALA A 401 11.40 4.60 -7.46
CA ALA A 401 12.51 3.68 -7.71
C ALA A 401 12.12 2.21 -7.47
N TYR A 402 11.36 1.95 -6.39
CA TYR A 402 10.75 0.65 -6.12
C TYR A 402 9.90 0.20 -7.32
N GLU A 403 9.05 1.07 -7.87
CA GLU A 403 8.17 0.72 -8.99
C GLU A 403 8.96 0.34 -10.25
N LEU A 404 10.02 1.08 -10.58
CA LEU A 404 10.88 0.72 -11.71
C LEU A 404 11.58 -0.62 -11.50
N LEU A 405 12.10 -0.88 -10.31
CA LEU A 405 12.74 -2.16 -9.98
C LEU A 405 11.73 -3.32 -10.01
N ALA A 406 10.52 -3.12 -9.47
CA ALA A 406 9.46 -4.11 -9.50
C ALA A 406 9.07 -4.47 -10.94
N ASN A 407 8.93 -3.46 -11.81
CA ASN A 407 8.65 -3.66 -13.23
C ASN A 407 9.81 -4.37 -13.95
N PHE A 408 11.06 -4.04 -13.60
CA PHE A 408 12.24 -4.74 -14.09
C PHE A 408 12.21 -6.24 -13.72
N TYR A 409 11.99 -6.58 -12.44
CA TYR A 409 11.93 -7.98 -12.01
C TYR A 409 10.76 -8.76 -12.64
N ARG A 410 9.60 -8.12 -12.83
CA ARG A 410 8.48 -8.70 -13.58
C ARG A 410 8.86 -8.97 -15.03
N GLY A 411 9.56 -8.04 -15.67
CA GLY A 411 10.10 -8.19 -17.02
C GLY A 411 11.09 -9.34 -17.12
N GLU A 412 12.01 -9.48 -16.16
CA GLU A 412 12.96 -10.59 -16.10
C GLU A 412 12.26 -11.94 -15.93
N MET A 413 11.25 -12.04 -15.06
CA MET A 413 10.46 -13.27 -14.94
C MET A 413 9.75 -13.62 -16.25
N ALA A 414 9.20 -12.62 -16.96
CA ALA A 414 8.58 -12.84 -18.26
C ALA A 414 9.60 -13.27 -19.33
N ARG A 415 10.82 -12.71 -19.33
CA ARG A 415 11.91 -13.14 -20.21
C ARG A 415 12.30 -14.60 -19.94
N LEU A 416 12.51 -14.96 -18.68
CA LEU A 416 12.86 -16.33 -18.28
C LEU A 416 11.77 -17.33 -18.67
N GLU A 417 10.50 -16.96 -18.57
CA GLU A 417 9.38 -17.81 -19.00
C GLU A 417 9.37 -18.01 -20.52
N ALA A 418 9.66 -16.96 -21.30
CA ALA A 418 9.81 -17.07 -22.74
C ALA A 418 11.01 -17.95 -23.14
N GLU A 419 12.17 -17.77 -22.49
CA GLU A 419 13.37 -18.60 -22.72
C GLU A 419 13.12 -20.07 -22.36
N ARG A 420 12.39 -20.33 -21.26
CA ARG A 420 11.96 -21.67 -20.87
C ARG A 420 11.12 -22.32 -21.97
N GLN A 421 10.19 -21.57 -22.57
CA GLN A 421 9.34 -22.06 -23.65
C GLN A 421 10.15 -22.33 -24.92
N THR A 422 11.03 -21.42 -25.32
CA THR A 422 11.93 -21.65 -26.48
C THR A 422 12.80 -22.88 -26.28
N ARG A 423 13.38 -23.05 -25.08
CA ARG A 423 14.19 -24.23 -24.77
C ARG A 423 13.38 -25.52 -24.77
N TYR A 424 12.11 -25.47 -24.34
CA TYR A 424 11.21 -26.61 -24.44
C TYR A 424 11.00 -27.02 -25.90
N ASP A 425 10.72 -26.06 -26.79
CA ASP A 425 10.48 -26.32 -28.21
C ASP A 425 11.73 -26.90 -28.91
N GLU A 426 12.92 -26.38 -28.56
CA GLU A 426 14.22 -26.92 -29.03
C GLU A 426 14.44 -28.38 -28.59
N LEU A 427 14.19 -28.69 -27.31
CA LEU A 427 14.38 -30.04 -26.77
C LEU A 427 13.46 -31.05 -27.43
N VAL A 428 12.20 -30.66 -27.68
CA VAL A 428 11.25 -31.49 -28.42
C VAL A 428 11.74 -31.73 -29.85
N ALA A 429 12.30 -30.71 -30.51
CA ALA A 429 12.88 -30.84 -31.85
C ALA A 429 14.15 -31.70 -31.88
N GLU A 430 14.96 -31.68 -30.82
CA GLU A 430 16.13 -32.56 -30.61
C GLU A 430 15.73 -34.03 -30.30
N GLY A 431 14.44 -34.32 -30.17
CA GLY A 431 13.90 -35.67 -29.89
C GLY A 431 13.81 -36.02 -28.41
N VAL A 432 14.10 -35.07 -27.51
CA VAL A 432 13.92 -35.23 -26.07
C VAL A 432 12.44 -35.08 -25.75
N THR A 433 11.75 -36.22 -25.61
CA THR A 433 10.30 -36.25 -25.40
C THR A 433 9.91 -36.91 -24.08
N THR A 434 10.87 -37.45 -23.31
CA THR A 434 10.56 -38.03 -22.01
C THR A 434 10.28 -36.90 -21.01
N PRO A 435 9.21 -36.99 -20.19
CA PRO A 435 8.88 -35.95 -19.22
C PRO A 435 10.01 -35.69 -18.20
N PHE A 436 10.75 -36.73 -17.82
CA PHE A 436 11.85 -36.61 -16.86
C PHE A 436 13.04 -35.83 -17.43
N ASP A 437 13.45 -36.11 -18.66
CA ASP A 437 14.59 -35.42 -19.29
C ASP A 437 14.25 -33.96 -19.57
N LEU A 438 13.02 -33.68 -20.03
CA LEU A 438 12.52 -32.31 -20.19
C LEU A 438 12.51 -31.56 -18.86
N GLN A 439 12.01 -32.18 -17.79
CA GLN A 439 11.99 -31.57 -16.47
C GLN A 439 13.40 -31.27 -15.98
N LEU A 440 14.34 -32.22 -16.05
CA LEU A 440 15.71 -32.03 -15.59
C LEU A 440 16.39 -30.83 -16.26
N GLN A 441 16.19 -30.67 -17.57
CA GLN A 441 16.82 -29.57 -18.33
C GLN A 441 16.12 -28.23 -18.15
N LEU A 442 14.82 -28.21 -17.89
CA LEU A 442 14.04 -26.98 -17.72
C LEU A 442 13.93 -26.53 -16.26
N THR A 443 14.28 -27.37 -15.28
CA THR A 443 14.23 -27.08 -13.84
C THR A 443 14.92 -25.77 -13.40
N PRO A 444 16.03 -25.32 -14.01
CA PRO A 444 16.66 -24.05 -13.62
C PRO A 444 15.75 -22.82 -13.77
N TYR A 445 14.89 -22.78 -14.79
CA TYR A 445 14.00 -21.64 -15.05
C TYR A 445 12.93 -21.42 -13.96
N PRO A 446 12.07 -22.39 -13.60
CA PRO A 446 11.06 -22.20 -12.56
C PRO A 446 11.69 -21.91 -11.19
N HIS A 447 12.85 -22.49 -10.86
CA HIS A 447 13.56 -22.16 -9.62
C HIS A 447 14.02 -20.70 -9.59
N GLU A 448 14.58 -20.19 -10.70
CA GLU A 448 14.99 -18.79 -10.77
C GLU A 448 13.79 -17.84 -10.77
N ILE A 449 12.71 -18.18 -11.47
CA ILE A 449 11.46 -17.41 -11.44
C ILE A 449 10.88 -17.39 -10.01
N GLU A 450 10.84 -18.51 -9.31
CA GLU A 450 10.38 -18.58 -7.91
C GLU A 450 11.26 -17.73 -6.99
N ARG A 451 12.59 -17.74 -7.21
CA ARG A 451 13.51 -16.84 -6.51
C ARG A 451 13.15 -15.37 -6.79
N LEU A 452 13.00 -15.00 -8.07
CA LEU A 452 12.69 -13.62 -8.49
C LEU A 452 11.30 -13.14 -8.05
N GLN A 453 10.36 -14.03 -7.77
CA GLN A 453 9.05 -13.65 -7.21
C GLN A 453 9.17 -12.97 -5.84
N GLN A 454 10.30 -13.17 -5.13
CA GLN A 454 10.61 -12.47 -3.88
C GLN A 454 11.16 -11.06 -4.10
N TYR A 455 11.06 -10.49 -5.32
CA TYR A 455 11.54 -9.16 -5.65
C TYR A 455 11.09 -8.04 -4.70
N PRO A 456 9.85 -8.00 -4.12
CA PRO A 456 9.48 -6.93 -3.20
C PRO A 456 10.43 -6.88 -2.00
N ARG A 457 10.83 -8.06 -1.51
CA ARG A 457 11.80 -8.21 -0.43
C ARG A 457 13.21 -7.83 -0.88
N PHE A 458 13.66 -8.30 -2.05
CA PHE A 458 15.00 -7.94 -2.55
C PHE A 458 15.17 -6.45 -2.75
N ILE A 459 14.15 -5.76 -3.26
CA ILE A 459 14.16 -4.30 -3.46
C ILE A 459 14.37 -3.59 -2.13
N LEU A 460 13.59 -3.95 -1.11
CA LEU A 460 13.68 -3.29 0.19
C LEU A 460 14.94 -3.63 0.97
N GLU A 461 15.43 -4.87 0.90
CA GLU A 461 16.61 -5.31 1.65
C GLU A 461 17.92 -4.93 0.97
N ASN A 462 17.96 -4.89 -0.37
CA ASN A 462 19.22 -4.75 -1.10
C ASN A 462 19.29 -3.53 -2.01
N HIS A 463 18.18 -2.95 -2.48
CA HIS A 463 18.28 -1.93 -3.52
C HIS A 463 18.05 -0.51 -3.03
N LEU A 464 17.16 -0.29 -2.06
CA LEU A 464 16.73 1.06 -1.68
C LEU A 464 17.32 1.48 -0.34
N TYR A 465 17.91 2.68 -0.31
CA TYR A 465 18.52 3.29 0.87
C TYR A 465 18.06 4.75 0.98
N GLY A 466 17.86 5.22 2.20
CA GLY A 466 17.35 6.55 2.49
C GLY A 466 17.93 7.11 3.78
N VAL A 467 18.16 8.42 3.81
CA VAL A 467 18.53 9.15 5.03
C VAL A 467 17.63 10.38 5.14
N ASP A 468 17.13 10.66 6.34
CA ASP A 468 16.48 11.94 6.62
C ASP A 468 16.83 12.43 8.03
N LEU A 469 16.87 13.75 8.21
CA LEU A 469 17.12 14.36 9.51
C LEU A 469 15.90 14.22 10.44
N ASP A 470 14.69 14.30 9.86
CA ASP A 470 13.43 14.18 10.58
C ASP A 470 13.05 12.70 10.76
N PRO A 471 12.98 12.19 12.01
CA PRO A 471 12.52 10.83 12.30
C PRO A 471 11.13 10.54 11.75
N GLN A 472 10.24 11.54 11.75
CA GLN A 472 8.86 11.36 11.30
C GLN A 472 8.82 11.10 9.80
N ALA A 473 9.65 11.81 9.03
CA ALA A 473 9.76 11.62 7.59
C ALA A 473 10.36 10.25 7.24
N ALA A 474 11.47 9.87 7.90
CA ALA A 474 12.09 8.56 7.72
C ALA A 474 11.16 7.39 8.09
N GLU A 475 10.37 7.53 9.16
CA GLU A 475 9.34 6.54 9.55
C GLU A 475 8.26 6.41 8.48
N ILE A 476 7.77 7.53 7.94
CA ILE A 476 6.78 7.52 6.86
C ILE A 476 7.34 6.89 5.58
N ALA A 477 8.59 7.17 5.21
CA ALA A 477 9.24 6.53 4.08
C ALA A 477 9.29 5.01 4.24
N THR A 478 9.61 4.55 5.45
CA THR A 478 9.58 3.13 5.82
C THR A 478 8.19 2.53 5.66
N VAL A 479 7.15 3.19 6.21
CA VAL A 479 5.74 2.76 6.11
C VAL A 479 5.31 2.63 4.65
N ASN A 480 5.56 3.68 3.84
CA ASN A 480 5.18 3.71 2.43
C ASN A 480 5.85 2.59 1.63
N LEU A 481 7.15 2.36 1.84
CA LEU A 481 7.90 1.30 1.17
C LEU A 481 7.42 -0.09 1.59
N ILE A 482 7.17 -0.32 2.89
CA ILE A 482 6.61 -1.58 3.39
C ILE A 482 5.27 -1.85 2.73
N MET A 483 4.36 -0.88 2.75
CA MET A 483 3.01 -1.06 2.19
C MET A 483 3.06 -1.28 0.68
N ARG A 484 3.95 -0.58 -0.03
CA ARG A 484 4.17 -0.81 -1.45
C ARG A 484 4.67 -2.23 -1.74
N ALA A 485 5.61 -2.74 -0.95
CA ALA A 485 6.09 -4.11 -1.11
C ALA A 485 5.04 -5.17 -0.75
N MET A 486 4.27 -4.95 0.32
CA MET A 486 3.12 -5.79 0.69
C MET A 486 2.07 -5.85 -0.42
N ALA A 487 1.82 -4.75 -1.13
CA ALA A 487 0.87 -4.71 -2.25
C ALA A 487 1.27 -5.64 -3.41
N ASP A 488 2.57 -5.81 -3.60
CA ASP A 488 3.18 -6.60 -4.67
C ASP A 488 3.45 -8.06 -4.30
N GLN A 489 3.33 -8.42 -3.02
CA GLN A 489 3.48 -9.79 -2.54
C GLN A 489 2.33 -10.68 -3.03
N ARG A 490 2.64 -11.95 -3.34
CA ARG A 490 1.64 -12.94 -3.74
C ARG A 490 0.86 -13.42 -2.52
N ARG A 491 -0.42 -13.76 -2.74
CA ARG A 491 -1.25 -14.42 -1.73
C ARG A 491 -0.59 -15.72 -1.28
N GLY A 492 -0.25 -15.82 0.00
CA GLY A 492 0.38 -16.99 0.60
C GLY A 492 1.76 -16.71 1.20
N ASP A 493 2.44 -15.64 0.80
CA ASP A 493 3.64 -15.16 1.47
C ASP A 493 3.26 -14.53 2.82
N LYS A 494 3.41 -15.31 3.89
CA LYS A 494 3.08 -14.89 5.26
C LYS A 494 4.15 -14.00 5.90
N ARG A 495 5.30 -13.83 5.24
CA ARG A 495 6.42 -13.08 5.79
C ARG A 495 6.41 -11.68 5.21
N LEU A 496 6.15 -10.67 6.05
CA LEU A 496 6.30 -9.29 5.63
C LEU A 496 7.74 -9.02 5.17
N PRO A 497 7.91 -8.13 4.18
CA PRO A 497 9.23 -7.70 3.80
C PRO A 497 9.86 -6.94 4.97
N LEU A 498 11.10 -7.30 5.30
CA LEU A 498 11.85 -6.61 6.34
C LEU A 498 12.32 -5.27 5.77
N ILE A 499 11.83 -4.15 6.30
CA ILE A 499 12.63 -2.93 6.33
C ILE A 499 13.32 -2.92 7.67
N LEU A 500 14.48 -3.57 7.68
CA LEU A 500 15.40 -3.43 8.79
C LEU A 500 15.74 -1.93 8.89
N ASN A 501 15.96 -1.43 10.10
CA ASN A 501 16.52 -0.10 10.42
C ASN A 501 17.96 0.10 9.86
N GLN A 502 18.24 -0.51 8.72
CA GLN A 502 19.50 -0.62 8.01
C GLN A 502 19.50 0.16 6.73
N ASN A 503 18.34 0.38 6.10
CA ASN A 503 18.26 0.95 4.77
C ASN A 503 17.67 2.35 4.77
N ILE A 504 16.64 2.62 5.59
CA ILE A 504 16.16 3.97 5.88
C ILE A 504 16.67 4.37 7.26
N LYS A 505 17.40 5.48 7.36
CA LYS A 505 18.06 5.91 8.60
C LYS A 505 17.78 7.37 8.95
N VAL A 506 17.82 7.66 10.24
CA VAL A 506 17.71 9.01 10.77
C VAL A 506 19.10 9.59 10.98
N GLY A 507 19.40 10.73 10.37
CA GLY A 507 20.66 11.43 10.55
C GLY A 507 20.87 12.57 9.58
N ASN A 508 21.88 13.37 9.85
CA ASN A 508 22.28 14.47 9.00
C ASN A 508 23.33 14.00 8.00
N GLY A 509 22.90 13.66 6.77
CA GLY A 509 23.79 13.19 5.71
C GLY A 509 24.91 14.17 5.31
N LEU A 510 24.84 15.44 5.73
CA LEU A 510 25.86 16.46 5.49
C LEU A 510 26.90 16.58 6.61
N VAL A 511 26.62 16.02 7.80
CA VAL A 511 27.48 16.14 8.99
C VAL A 511 27.99 14.77 9.37
N GLY A 512 29.30 14.54 9.26
CA GLY A 512 29.95 13.27 9.56
C GLY A 512 31.36 13.23 9.00
N ALA A 513 32.06 12.11 9.22
CA ALA A 513 33.40 11.92 8.68
C ALA A 513 33.39 11.92 7.14
N PRO A 514 34.25 12.72 6.49
CA PRO A 514 34.36 12.71 5.05
C PRO A 514 35.01 11.40 4.55
N PRO A 515 34.80 11.00 3.27
CA PRO A 515 35.33 9.74 2.74
C PRO A 515 36.86 9.59 2.81
N ASN A 516 37.60 10.70 2.94
CA ASN A 516 39.06 10.74 3.01
C ASN A 516 39.59 10.96 4.44
N ASP A 517 38.76 10.82 5.47
CA ASP A 517 39.18 10.91 6.87
C ASP A 517 40.18 9.79 7.21
N ALA A 518 41.35 10.15 7.73
CA ALA A 518 42.43 9.21 8.02
C ALA A 518 42.01 8.16 9.09
N ARG A 519 41.11 8.52 10.01
CA ARG A 519 40.61 7.62 11.06
C ARG A 519 39.83 6.44 10.50
N LEU A 520 39.22 6.58 9.32
CA LEU A 520 38.53 5.47 8.66
C LEU A 520 39.46 4.30 8.34
N ALA A 521 40.73 4.58 8.02
CA ALA A 521 41.73 3.54 7.79
C ALA A 521 42.07 2.76 9.07
N GLU A 522 42.11 3.45 10.21
CA GLU A 522 42.35 2.83 11.52
C GLU A 522 41.14 2.01 12.00
N LEU A 523 39.92 2.43 11.62
CA LEU A 523 38.66 1.81 12.02
C LEU A 523 38.16 0.76 11.01
N VAL A 524 38.95 0.41 9.99
CA VAL A 524 38.53 -0.47 8.88
C VAL A 524 38.06 -1.85 9.33
N GLU A 525 38.70 -2.42 10.38
CA GLU A 525 38.30 -3.72 10.92
C GLU A 525 36.91 -3.65 11.58
N ALA A 526 36.66 -2.60 12.36
CA ALA A 526 35.38 -2.38 13.02
C ALA A 526 34.27 -2.11 12.00
N ILE A 527 34.53 -1.26 10.99
CA ILE A 527 33.61 -0.97 9.89
C ILE A 527 33.30 -2.25 9.09
N SER A 528 34.32 -3.05 8.78
CA SER A 528 34.13 -4.33 8.06
C SER A 528 33.31 -5.33 8.88
N ALA A 529 33.49 -5.35 10.21
CA ALA A 529 32.69 -6.16 11.11
C ALA A 529 31.23 -5.69 11.16
N LEU A 530 30.96 -4.37 11.19
CA LEU A 530 29.62 -3.81 11.06
C LEU A 530 28.95 -4.23 9.75
N ALA A 531 29.65 -4.12 8.62
CA ALA A 531 29.14 -4.53 7.31
C ALA A 531 28.84 -6.05 7.23
N ARG A 532 29.60 -6.89 7.95
CA ARG A 532 29.33 -8.32 8.07
C ARG A 532 28.09 -8.59 8.92
N LEU A 533 27.97 -7.96 10.08
CA LEU A 533 26.81 -8.11 10.97
C LEU A 533 25.52 -7.67 10.27
N ARG A 534 25.55 -6.59 9.49
CA ARG A 534 24.39 -6.14 8.71
C ARG A 534 23.97 -7.14 7.64
N ARG A 535 24.93 -7.68 6.88
CA ARG A 535 24.66 -8.75 5.90
C ARG A 535 24.09 -10.00 6.56
N GLU A 536 24.64 -10.39 7.71
CA GLU A 536 24.12 -11.51 8.49
C GLU A 536 22.67 -11.27 8.92
N MET A 537 22.31 -10.05 9.31
CA MET A 537 20.94 -9.68 9.68
C MET A 537 19.94 -9.75 8.51
N VAL A 538 20.39 -9.53 7.26
CA VAL A 538 19.55 -9.71 6.06
C VAL A 538 19.35 -11.19 5.74
N THR A 539 20.41 -12.00 5.90
CA THR A 539 20.42 -13.42 5.50
C THR A 539 20.01 -14.41 6.61
N GLY A 540 20.14 -14.02 7.88
CA GLY A 540 20.05 -14.88 9.05
C GLY A 540 18.67 -14.92 9.68
N GLY A 541 18.11 -16.12 9.86
CA GLY A 541 16.86 -16.33 10.58
C GLY A 541 17.07 -16.38 12.11
N GLN A 542 16.14 -15.76 12.84
CA GLN A 542 15.87 -15.88 14.29
C GLN A 542 16.78 -15.18 15.32
N ASN A 543 17.87 -14.49 14.94
CA ASN A 543 18.77 -13.80 15.91
C ASN A 543 18.87 -12.27 15.75
N HIS A 544 17.86 -11.63 15.15
CA HIS A 544 17.88 -10.20 14.79
C HIS A 544 18.14 -9.25 15.97
N ALA A 545 17.49 -9.45 17.12
CA ALA A 545 17.66 -8.58 18.29
C ALA A 545 19.11 -8.63 18.83
N ALA A 546 19.71 -9.81 18.86
CA ALA A 546 21.11 -9.98 19.27
C ALA A 546 22.07 -9.30 18.28
N LEU A 547 21.81 -9.44 16.97
CA LEU A 547 22.60 -8.77 15.93
C LEU A 547 22.47 -7.25 16.00
N GLN A 548 21.27 -6.70 16.24
CA GLN A 548 21.07 -5.27 16.45
C GLN A 548 21.85 -4.75 17.66
N GLN A 549 21.83 -5.48 18.78
CA GLN A 549 22.58 -5.09 19.97
C GLN A 549 24.10 -5.11 19.72
N GLN A 550 24.59 -6.10 18.96
CA GLN A 550 26.01 -6.15 18.55
C GLN A 550 26.38 -5.01 17.61
N ILE A 551 25.52 -4.70 16.64
CA ILE A 551 25.72 -3.56 15.73
C ILE A 551 25.79 -2.26 16.53
N ALA A 552 24.85 -2.01 17.44
CA ALA A 552 24.83 -0.80 18.27
C ALA A 552 26.07 -0.70 19.18
N ALA A 553 26.46 -1.80 19.82
CA ALA A 553 27.63 -1.85 20.68
C ALA A 553 28.95 -1.59 19.93
N LEU A 554 29.02 -1.99 18.65
CA LEU A 554 30.18 -1.76 17.80
C LEU A 554 30.14 -0.39 17.11
N SER A 555 28.98 0.12 16.73
CA SER A 555 28.84 1.39 16.01
C SER A 555 29.07 2.59 16.92
N GLN A 556 28.65 2.51 18.20
CA GLN A 556 28.79 3.63 19.15
C GLN A 556 30.23 4.12 19.29
N PRO A 557 31.24 3.29 19.66
CA PRO A 557 32.61 3.77 19.82
C PRO A 557 33.24 4.27 18.52
N VAL A 558 32.84 3.69 17.37
CA VAL A 558 33.32 4.13 16.04
C VAL A 558 32.74 5.50 15.71
N ASN A 559 31.44 5.72 15.95
CA ASN A 559 30.80 7.01 15.78
C ASN A 559 31.41 8.05 16.73
N ASP A 560 31.62 7.73 18.01
CA ASP A 560 32.23 8.63 18.99
C ASP A 560 33.63 9.09 18.52
N ALA A 561 34.46 8.17 18.00
CA ALA A 561 35.80 8.49 17.50
C ALA A 561 35.78 9.40 16.26
N LEU A 562 34.84 9.19 15.34
CA LEU A 562 34.69 10.00 14.13
C LEU A 562 34.06 11.38 14.42
N ASN A 563 33.20 11.43 15.44
CA ASN A 563 32.46 12.61 15.82
C ASN A 563 33.21 13.53 16.79
N ALA A 564 34.34 13.07 17.37
CA ALA A 564 35.09 13.79 18.40
C ALA A 564 35.40 15.26 18.01
N ASP A 565 35.82 15.50 16.77
CA ASP A 565 36.20 16.85 16.32
C ASP A 565 34.99 17.72 15.95
N LEU A 566 33.83 17.10 15.68
CA LEU A 566 32.60 17.85 15.37
C LEU A 566 32.05 18.58 16.59
N ILE A 567 32.33 18.08 17.80
CA ILE A 567 31.88 18.70 19.06
C ILE A 567 32.41 20.14 19.16
N GLU A 568 33.61 20.43 18.68
CA GLU A 568 34.21 21.77 18.70
C GLU A 568 33.47 22.75 17.77
N HIS A 569 32.77 22.24 16.75
CA HIS A 569 32.06 23.03 15.75
C HIS A 569 30.58 23.25 16.06
N PHE A 570 30.02 22.53 17.05
CA PHE A 570 28.63 22.65 17.49
C PHE A 570 28.52 22.92 19.00
N PRO A 571 28.95 24.10 19.48
CA PRO A 571 29.05 24.39 20.93
C PRO A 571 27.72 24.78 21.61
N ASP A 572 26.65 25.06 20.85
CA ASP A 572 25.44 25.74 21.36
C ASP A 572 24.28 24.82 21.79
N GLY A 573 24.39 23.50 21.58
CA GLY A 573 23.48 22.50 22.18
C GLY A 573 23.99 22.13 23.57
N ALA A 574 23.10 21.88 24.53
CA ALA A 574 23.44 21.57 25.92
C ALA A 574 24.38 20.33 26.07
N GLY A 575 25.69 20.50 25.83
CA GLY A 575 26.74 19.51 26.07
C GLY A 575 27.30 18.73 24.86
N GLY A 576 26.96 19.03 23.60
CA GLY A 576 27.58 18.38 22.43
C GLY A 576 26.63 18.16 21.26
N LEU A 577 27.02 17.26 20.34
CA LEU A 577 26.28 16.79 19.16
C LEU A 577 24.88 16.27 19.54
N ASP A 578 23.94 17.20 19.72
CA ASP A 578 22.60 16.89 20.20
C ASP A 578 21.70 16.31 19.09
N GLU A 579 20.43 16.06 19.45
CA GLU A 579 19.43 15.57 18.52
C GLU A 579 19.15 16.49 17.32
N ALA A 580 19.56 17.76 17.36
CA ALA A 580 19.42 18.67 16.22
C ALA A 580 20.54 18.48 15.19
N VAL A 581 21.74 18.06 15.62
CA VAL A 581 22.90 17.87 14.73
C VAL A 581 22.92 16.47 14.10
N ARG A 582 22.71 15.41 14.91
CA ARG A 582 22.68 13.99 14.50
C ARG A 582 23.66 13.62 13.38
N PRO A 583 24.99 13.65 13.61
CA PRO A 583 25.96 13.29 12.59
C PRO A 583 25.70 11.90 12.01
N PHE A 584 25.79 11.79 10.69
CA PHE A 584 25.64 10.55 9.94
C PHE A 584 26.97 10.13 9.32
N ASN A 585 27.66 9.17 9.95
CA ASN A 585 28.89 8.62 9.42
C ASN A 585 28.58 7.53 8.39
N TRP A 586 28.58 7.91 7.11
CA TRP A 586 28.22 7.03 5.98
C TRP A 586 28.87 5.65 6.04
N ALA A 587 30.18 5.57 6.25
CA ALA A 587 30.91 4.29 6.31
C ALA A 587 30.55 3.43 7.55
N VAL A 588 30.07 4.07 8.62
CA VAL A 588 29.60 3.35 9.81
C VAL A 588 28.19 2.86 9.59
N GLU A 589 27.35 3.61 8.88
CA GLU A 589 25.92 3.39 8.77
C GLU A 589 25.50 2.51 7.58
N PHE A 590 26.13 2.65 6.41
CA PHE A 590 25.91 1.84 5.21
C PHE A 590 27.22 1.18 4.77
#